data_AF-A0A1Q9AJJ7-F1
#
_entry.id   AF-A0A1Q9AJJ7-F1
#
_cell.length_a   1.000
_cell.length_b   1.000
_cell.length_c   1.000
_cell.angle_alpha   90.00
_cell.angle_beta   90.00
_cell.angle_gamma   90.00
#
_symmetry.space_group_name_H-M   'P 1'
#
loop_
_entity.id
_entity.type
_entity.pdbx_description
1 polymer ?
#
loop_
_entity_poly.entity_id
_entity_poly.type
_entity_poly.pdbx_seq_one_letter_code
_entity_poly.pdbx_strand_id
1 'polypeptide(L)' 'MASKTSPLTFLRQVRAETAKVTWPSRRETVISTLMVFVMVIVAAAFFFGADQLMGWAISLVLKARV' A
#
# COMPACT_ATOMS: atom_id res chain seq x y z
N MET A 1 7.30 44.35 0.31
CA MET A 1 6.67 43.03 0.12
C MET A 1 7.61 41.91 0.58
N ALA A 2 7.89 41.81 1.87
CA ALA A 2 8.60 40.67 2.47
C ALA A 2 8.43 40.75 3.99
N SER A 3 7.28 40.31 4.50
CA SER A 3 7.17 40.03 5.94
C SER A 3 7.28 38.54 6.09
N LYS A 4 8.49 38.09 6.46
CA LYS A 4 8.81 36.71 6.86
C LYS A 4 7.64 36.19 7.69
N THR A 5 7.03 35.08 7.30
CA THR A 5 6.02 34.38 8.10
C THR A 5 6.55 34.32 9.52
N SER A 6 6.00 35.13 10.42
CA SER A 6 6.56 35.19 11.77
C SER A 6 6.51 33.76 12.33
N PRO A 7 7.55 33.27 13.01
CA PRO A 7 7.55 31.90 13.55
C PRO A 7 6.30 31.62 14.39
N LEU A 8 5.78 32.65 15.06
CA LEU A 8 4.50 32.66 15.77
C LEU A 8 3.27 32.47 14.87
N THR A 9 3.23 33.09 13.69
CA THR A 9 2.14 32.92 12.71
C THR A 9 2.18 31.51 12.10
N PHE A 10 3.37 30.98 11.82
CA PHE A 10 3.55 29.62 11.31
C PHE A 10 3.05 28.56 12.31
N LEU A 11 3.38 28.69 13.60
CA LEU A 11 2.88 27.78 14.65
C LEU A 11 1.36 27.81 14.77
N ARG A 12 0.74 28.99 14.63
CA ARG A 12 -0.73 29.13 14.60
C ARG A 12 -1.34 28.43 13.39
N GLN A 13 -0.69 28.54 12.23
CA GLN A 13 -1.14 27.91 10.99
C GLN A 13 -1.00 26.37 11.06
N VAL A 14 0.10 25.85 11.59
CA VAL A 14 0.30 24.40 11.81
C VAL A 14 -0.73 23.84 12.78
N ARG A 15 -1.05 24.54 13.88
CA ARG A 15 -2.10 24.10 14.82
C ARG A 15 -3.48 24.07 14.14
N ALA A 16 -3.78 25.04 13.29
CA ALA A 16 -5.03 25.08 12.53
C ALA A 16 -5.13 23.94 11.50
N GLU A 17 -4.04 23.57 10.83
CA GLU A 17 -4.01 22.42 9.91
C GLU A 17 -4.03 21.07 10.65
N THR A 18 -3.35 20.97 11.79
CA THR A 18 -3.34 19.75 12.62
C THR A 18 -4.72 19.44 13.17
N ALA A 19 -5.55 20.46 13.43
CA ALA A 19 -6.94 20.28 13.87
C ALA A 19 -7.86 19.67 12.78
N LYS A 20 -7.45 19.72 11.50
CA LYS A 20 -8.18 19.07 10.40
C LYS A 20 -7.84 17.59 10.24
N VAL A 21 -6.84 17.09 10.98
CA VAL A 21 -6.46 15.67 10.97
C VAL A 21 -7.52 14.89 11.75
N THR A 22 -8.49 14.34 11.02
CA THR A 22 -9.46 13.40 11.58
C THR A 22 -8.80 12.03 11.66
N TRP A 23 -8.47 11.60 12.88
CA TRP A 23 -7.93 10.26 13.09
C TRP A 23 -9.00 9.22 12.76
N PRO A 24 -8.67 8.22 11.93
CA PRO A 24 -9.63 7.21 11.50
C PRO A 24 -10.10 6.39 12.69
N SER A 25 -11.38 6.02 12.68
CA SER A 25 -11.92 5.10 13.67
C SER A 25 -11.35 3.69 13.47
N ARG A 26 -11.30 2.87 14.53
CA ARG A 26 -10.85 1.46 14.42
C ARG A 26 -11.59 0.69 13.32
N ARG A 27 -12.85 1.04 13.05
CA ARG A 27 -13.67 0.44 11.99
C ARG A 27 -13.14 0.81 10.60
N GLU A 28 -12.81 2.08 10.36
CA GLU A 28 -12.23 2.54 9.09
C GLU A 28 -10.84 1.93 8.83
N THR A 29 -10.02 1.77 9.87
CA THR A 29 -8.73 1.09 9.75
C THR A 29 -8.89 -0.37 9.32
N VAL A 30 -9.87 -1.08 9.89
CA VAL A 30 -10.15 -2.47 9.52
C VAL A 30 -10.68 -2.57 8.09
N ILE A 31 -11.59 -1.68 7.69
CA ILE A 31 -12.16 -1.69 6.33
C ILE A 31 -11.08 -1.40 5.27
N SER A 32 -10.25 -0.39 5.50
CA SER A 32 -9.15 -0.04 4.58
C SER A 32 -8.10 -1.15 4.50
N THR A 33 -7.78 -1.81 5.61
CA THR A 33 -6.90 -2.99 5.61
C THR A 33 -7.51 -4.15 4.83
N LEU A 34 -8.81 -4.42 5.03
CA LEU A 34 -9.51 -5.52 4.35
C LEU A 34 -9.54 -5.32 2.83
N MET A 35 -9.78 -4.09 2.34
CA MET A 35 -9.73 -3.79 0.91
C MET A 35 -8.36 -4.14 0.30
N VAL A 36 -7.27 -3.74 0.95
CA VAL A 36 -5.91 -4.07 0.48
C VAL A 36 -5.67 -5.58 0.57
N PHE A 37 -6.14 -6.23 1.64
CA PHE A 37 -5.93 -7.66 1.85
C PHE A 37 -6.55 -8.51 0.73
N VAL A 38 -7.76 -8.15 0.28
CA VAL A 38 -8.43 -8.84 -0.85
C VAL A 38 -7.60 -8.72 -2.13
N MET A 39 -7.11 -7.52 -2.45
CA MET A 39 -6.25 -7.30 -3.63
C MET A 39 -4.98 -8.15 -3.57
N VAL A 40 -4.34 -8.22 -2.40
CA VAL A 40 -3.12 -9.00 -2.19
C VAL A 40 -3.39 -10.50 -2.35
N ILE A 41 -4.51 -11.02 -1.83
CA ILE A 41 -4.88 -12.43 -2.00
C ILE A 41 -5.05 -12.78 -3.47
N VAL A 42 -5.74 -11.92 -4.24
CA VAL A 42 -5.93 -12.14 -5.68
C VAL A 42 -4.61 -12.14 -6.42
N ALA A 43 -3.73 -11.17 -6.15
CA ALA A 43 -2.40 -11.11 -6.75
C ALA A 43 -1.56 -12.35 -6.38
N ALA A 44 -1.57 -12.75 -5.11
CA ALA A 44 -0.84 -13.92 -4.64
C ALA A 44 -1.33 -15.22 -5.30
N ALA A 45 -2.64 -15.40 -5.45
CA ALA A 45 -3.21 -16.55 -6.14
C ALA A 45 -2.80 -16.60 -7.63
N PHE A 46 -2.78 -15.44 -8.29
CA PHE A 46 -2.31 -15.33 -9.68
C PHE A 46 -0.83 -15.71 -9.81
N PHE A 47 0.04 -15.15 -8.97
CA PHE A 47 1.48 -15.47 -9.00
C PHE A 47 1.72 -16.94 -8.68
N PHE A 48 1.04 -17.49 -7.67
CA PHE A 48 1.17 -18.91 -7.33
C PHE A 48 0.82 -19.84 -8.50
N GLY A 49 -0.25 -19.54 -9.23
CA GLY A 49 -0.60 -20.30 -10.44
C GLY A 49 0.43 -20.16 -11.56
N ALA A 50 0.95 -18.95 -11.78
CA ALA A 50 1.98 -18.68 -12.77
C ALA A 50 3.31 -19.40 -12.45
N ASP A 51 3.72 -19.38 -11.18
CA ASP A 51 4.94 -20.04 -10.69
C ASP A 51 4.85 -21.56 -10.87
N GLN A 52 3.68 -22.15 -10.59
CA GLN A 52 3.46 -23.58 -10.79
C GLN A 52 3.53 -23.96 -12.28
N LEU A 53 2.92 -23.14 -13.15
CA LEU A 53 3.00 -23.33 -14.61
C LEU A 53 4.43 -23.21 -15.13
N MET A 54 5.18 -22.20 -14.67
CA MET A 54 6.60 -22.04 -15.01
C MET A 54 7.43 -23.23 -14.51
N GLY A 55 7.21 -23.70 -13.29
CA GLY A 55 7.91 -24.86 -12.73
C GLY A 55 7.68 -26.12 -13.57
N TRP A 56 6.43 -26.37 -13.99
CA TRP A 56 6.11 -27.49 -14.88
C TRP A 56 6.78 -27.33 -16.25
N ALA A 57 6.71 -26.14 -16.85
CA ALA A 57 7.35 -25.86 -18.13
C ALA A 57 8.88 -26.07 -18.09
N ILE A 58 9.54 -25.58 -17.04
CA ILE A 58 10.99 -25.77 -16.84
C ILE A 58 11.31 -27.26 -16.66
N SER A 59 10.51 -27.99 -15.88
CA SER A 59 10.71 -29.44 -15.68
C SER A 59 10.57 -30.25 -16.97
N LEU A 60 9.65 -29.84 -17.86
CA LEU A 60 9.47 -30.44 -19.19
C LEU A 60 10.69 -30.20 -20.07
N VAL A 61 11.20 -28.97 -20.10
CA VAL A 61 12.40 -28.62 -20.88
C VAL A 61 13.64 -29.37 -20.38
N LEU A 62 13.81 -29.49 -19.06
CA LEU A 62 14.93 -30.24 -18.47
C LEU A 62 14.85 -31.74 -18.81
N LYS A 63 13.66 -32.34 -18.74
CA LYS A 63 13.43 -33.74 -19.14
C LYS A 63 13.54 -33.98 -20.64
N ALA A 64 13.29 -32.97 -21.48
CA ALA A 64 13.46 -33.09 -22.93
C ALA A 64 14.93 -33.00 -23.37
N ARG A 65 15.81 -32.44 -22.52
CA ARG A 65 17.23 -32.24 -22.81
C ARG A 65 18.14 -33.33 -22.24
N VAL A 66 17.71 -34.03 -21.19
CA VAL A 66 18.38 -35.21 -20.60
C VAL A 66 17.79 -36.47 -21.22
#